data_AF-A0A9X1S9H5-F1
#
_entry.id   AF-A0A9X1S9H5-F1
#
_cell.length_a   1.000
_cell.length_b   1.000
_cell.length_c   1.000
_cell.angle_alpha   90.00
_cell.angle_beta   90.00
_cell.angle_gamma   90.00
#
_symmetry.space_group_name_H-M   'P 1'
#
loop_
_entity.id
_entity.type
_entity.pdbx_description
1 polymer ?
#
loop_
_entity_poly.entity_id
_entity_poly.type
_entity_poly.pdbx_seq_one_letter_code
_entity_poly.pdbx_strand_id
1 'polypeptide(L)'
;MSMSSVSNSASNNSGFNNSSISSSCSGFAPGHNVHWIHRRRLEAWDQWSDVEVAADPELDLIHLVIDGTQQLMWFHNVGAVAAALDAAVDTPQWCQRYSTLMVPGGFGSDARSSFFYLARPERVLPCIGSPVRAPETERIDGQA
;
A
#
# COMPACT_ATOMS: atom_id res chain seq x y z
N MET A 1 19.78 -34.58 -36.62
CA MET A 1 20.34 -33.46 -35.83
C MET A 1 20.47 -32.27 -36.76
N SER A 2 19.72 -31.19 -36.50
CA SER A 2 19.97 -29.80 -36.91
C SER A 2 18.72 -29.00 -36.53
N MET A 3 18.84 -28.20 -35.47
CA MET A 3 17.82 -27.28 -35.00
C MET A 3 17.84 -26.03 -35.88
N SER A 4 16.67 -25.59 -36.35
CA SER A 4 16.50 -24.30 -37.01
C SER A 4 15.80 -23.35 -36.05
N SER A 5 16.56 -22.35 -35.61
CA SER A 5 16.16 -21.26 -34.73
C SER A 5 15.15 -20.35 -35.41
N VAL A 6 14.02 -20.07 -34.75
CA VAL A 6 13.10 -19.00 -35.14
C VAL A 6 13.21 -17.87 -34.12
N SER A 7 13.57 -16.69 -34.64
CA SER A 7 13.87 -15.48 -33.89
C SER A 7 12.61 -14.69 -33.53
N ASN A 8 12.69 -14.07 -32.34
CA ASN A 8 11.85 -13.06 -31.72
C ASN A 8 10.92 -12.22 -32.60
N SER A 9 9.69 -12.04 -32.12
CA SER A 9 8.91 -10.81 -32.34
C SER A 9 8.37 -10.35 -30.99
N ALA A 10 8.77 -9.13 -30.63
CA ALA A 10 8.54 -8.50 -29.35
C ALA A 10 7.07 -8.12 -29.17
N SER A 11 6.44 -8.68 -28.13
CA SER A 11 5.22 -8.10 -27.55
C SER A 11 5.64 -7.14 -26.46
N ASN A 12 5.67 -5.85 -26.80
CA ASN A 12 5.80 -4.74 -25.86
C ASN A 12 4.51 -4.63 -25.03
N ASN A 13 4.40 -5.44 -23.98
CA ASN A 13 3.51 -5.11 -22.87
C ASN A 13 4.33 -4.27 -21.90
N SER A 14 4.13 -2.95 -21.96
CA SER A 14 4.50 -2.03 -20.89
C SER A 14 3.66 -2.37 -19.66
N GLY A 15 4.10 -3.42 -18.97
CA GLY A 15 3.61 -3.79 -17.65
C GLY A 15 3.84 -2.62 -16.71
N PHE A 16 2.79 -2.26 -15.99
CA PHE A 16 2.90 -1.47 -14.78
C PHE A 16 3.97 -2.13 -13.90
N ASN A 17 5.14 -1.48 -13.83
CA ASN A 17 6.29 -2.01 -13.11
C ASN A 17 5.93 -2.08 -11.63
N ASN A 18 5.65 -3.32 -11.22
CA ASN A 18 5.55 -3.81 -9.87
C ASN A 18 6.74 -3.28 -9.05
N SER A 19 6.52 -2.19 -8.33
CA SER A 19 7.54 -1.51 -7.53
C SER A 19 7.30 -1.84 -6.06
N SER A 20 7.40 -3.12 -5.74
CA SER A 20 7.58 -3.65 -4.38
C SER A 20 8.99 -3.35 -3.86
N ILE A 21 9.35 -2.07 -3.87
CA ILE A 21 10.53 -1.55 -3.19
C ILE A 21 10.00 -0.73 -2.04
N SER A 22 10.42 -1.08 -0.83
CA SER A 22 10.26 -0.30 0.39
C SER A 22 10.99 1.05 0.26
N SER A 23 10.52 1.92 -0.63
CA SER A 23 10.76 3.34 -0.56
C SER A 23 10.12 3.78 0.74
N SER A 24 10.93 4.24 1.70
CA SER A 24 10.44 4.77 2.96
C SER A 24 9.43 5.88 2.66
N CYS A 25 8.14 5.55 2.78
CA CYS A 25 7.08 6.50 2.51
C CYS A 25 7.14 7.58 3.60
N SER A 26 7.59 8.77 3.22
CA SER A 26 7.63 9.93 4.12
C SER A 26 6.37 10.80 4.05
N GLY A 27 5.42 10.45 3.17
CA GLY A 27 4.16 11.16 3.00
C GLY A 27 3.21 10.98 4.19
N PHE A 28 2.42 12.02 4.45
CA PHE A 28 1.44 12.08 5.55
C PHE A 28 0.04 12.52 5.07
N ALA A 29 -0.40 11.96 3.96
CA ALA A 29 -1.69 12.22 3.33
C ALA A 29 -2.45 10.88 3.11
N PRO A 30 -3.75 10.88 2.74
CA PRO A 30 -4.44 9.66 2.34
C PRO A 30 -3.61 8.84 1.34
N GLY A 31 -3.51 7.53 1.56
CA GLY A 31 -2.64 6.62 0.83
C GLY A 31 -1.26 6.41 1.47
N HIS A 32 -0.88 7.25 2.44
CA HIS A 32 0.41 7.24 3.11
C HIS A 32 0.29 7.12 4.63
N ASN A 33 1.42 7.21 5.33
CA ASN A 33 1.48 7.00 6.78
C ASN A 33 0.61 8.02 7.53
N VAL A 34 0.01 7.57 8.64
CA VAL A 34 -0.74 8.46 9.54
C VAL A 34 0.27 9.28 10.35
N HIS A 35 0.22 10.61 10.23
CA HIS A 35 1.04 11.48 11.06
C HIS A 35 0.63 11.39 12.54
N TRP A 36 1.60 11.41 13.46
CA TRP A 36 1.34 11.25 14.90
C TRP A 36 0.39 12.32 15.48
N ILE A 37 0.37 13.54 14.92
CA ILE A 37 -0.60 14.58 15.30
C ILE A 37 -2.04 14.18 14.91
N HIS A 38 -2.21 13.52 13.76
CA HIS A 38 -3.53 13.08 13.30
C HIS A 38 -4.02 11.90 14.12
N ARG A 39 -3.12 11.03 14.59
CA ARG A 39 -3.45 9.93 15.49
C ARG A 39 -4.17 10.41 16.76
N ARG A 40 -3.66 11.45 17.43
CA ARG A 40 -4.32 12.01 18.64
C ARG A 40 -5.71 12.58 18.34
N ARG A 41 -5.93 13.12 17.13
CA ARG A 41 -7.26 13.61 16.72
C ARG A 41 -8.22 12.46 16.40
N LEU A 42 -7.71 11.35 15.86
CA LEU A 42 -8.50 10.14 15.58
C LEU A 42 -8.95 9.48 16.88
N GLU A 43 -8.08 9.41 17.89
CA GLU A 43 -8.41 8.86 19.21
C GLU A 43 -9.51 9.65 19.93
N ALA A 44 -9.63 10.95 19.66
CA ALA A 44 -10.68 11.82 20.22
C ALA A 44 -11.93 11.93 19.32
N TRP A 45 -12.00 11.17 18.24
CA TRP A 45 -13.11 11.22 17.30
C TRP A 45 -14.11 10.10 17.59
N ASP A 46 -15.40 10.44 17.75
CA ASP A 46 -16.42 9.48 18.16
C ASP A 46 -17.21 8.87 17.00
N GLN A 47 -17.08 9.41 15.78
CA GLN A 47 -17.85 8.91 14.62
C GLN A 47 -17.02 7.91 13.81
N TRP A 48 -17.25 6.64 14.11
CA TRP A 48 -16.73 5.48 13.42
C TRP A 48 -17.90 4.62 12.95
N SER A 49 -17.77 4.05 11.76
CA SER A 49 -18.74 3.12 11.18
C SER A 49 -18.08 1.77 10.97
N ASP A 50 -18.73 0.70 11.39
CA ASP A 50 -18.27 -0.66 11.11
C ASP A 50 -18.31 -0.90 9.59
N VAL A 51 -17.28 -1.56 9.08
CA VAL A 51 -17.09 -1.77 7.64
C VAL A 51 -16.55 -3.15 7.35
N GLU A 52 -16.91 -3.70 6.20
CA GLU A 52 -16.24 -4.88 5.65
C GLU A 52 -15.05 -4.40 4.81
N VAL A 53 -13.90 -5.05 5.01
CA VAL A 53 -12.66 -4.69 4.33
C VAL A 53 -11.95 -5.94 3.82
N ALA A 54 -11.54 -5.90 2.56
CA ALA A 54 -10.60 -6.86 2.01
C ALA A 54 -9.42 -6.10 1.41
N ALA A 55 -8.21 -6.56 1.70
CA ALA A 55 -6.98 -6.06 1.09
C ALA A 55 -6.45 -7.12 0.13
N ASP A 56 -6.11 -6.71 -1.09
CA ASP A 56 -5.50 -7.55 -2.11
C ASP A 56 -4.10 -7.00 -2.41
N PRO A 57 -3.04 -7.58 -1.78
CA PRO A 57 -1.67 -7.15 -2.01
C PRO A 57 -1.14 -7.47 -3.43
N GLU A 58 -1.76 -8.40 -4.16
CA GLU A 58 -1.33 -8.72 -5.53
C GLU A 58 -1.81 -7.66 -6.53
N LEU A 59 -2.98 -7.07 -6.27
CA LEU A 59 -3.56 -6.00 -7.08
C LEU A 59 -3.28 -4.59 -6.55
N ASP A 60 -2.59 -4.46 -5.41
CA ASP A 60 -2.36 -3.19 -4.70
C ASP A 60 -3.65 -2.40 -4.43
N LEU A 61 -4.73 -3.11 -4.07
CA LEU A 61 -6.05 -2.52 -3.86
C LEU A 61 -6.69 -2.93 -2.53
N ILE A 62 -7.56 -2.07 -2.02
CA ILE A 62 -8.36 -2.32 -0.83
C ILE A 62 -9.83 -2.13 -1.21
N HIS A 63 -10.65 -3.13 -0.98
CA HIS A 63 -12.10 -3.04 -1.05
C HIS A 63 -12.64 -2.68 0.32
N LEU A 64 -13.40 -1.59 0.38
CA LEU A 64 -14.04 -1.10 1.58
C LEU A 64 -15.55 -1.00 1.33
N VAL A 65 -16.35 -1.74 2.08
CA VAL A 65 -17.82 -1.68 2.00
C VAL A 65 -18.34 -0.75 3.09
N ILE A 66 -18.97 0.35 2.68
CA ILE A 66 -19.57 1.35 3.57
C ILE A 66 -21.06 1.38 3.26
N ASP A 67 -21.91 1.08 4.25
CA ASP A 67 -23.37 1.05 4.09
C ASP A 67 -23.83 0.23 2.86
N GLY A 68 -23.20 -0.94 2.65
CA GLY A 68 -23.46 -1.83 1.52
C GLY A 68 -22.91 -1.37 0.17
N THR A 69 -22.22 -0.23 0.12
CA THR A 69 -21.58 0.29 -1.09
C THR A 69 -20.09 -0.02 -1.07
N GLN A 70 -19.62 -0.82 -2.04
CA GLN A 70 -18.20 -1.10 -2.22
C GLN A 70 -17.47 0.11 -2.80
N GLN A 71 -16.35 0.47 -2.18
CA GLN A 71 -15.43 1.51 -2.63
C GLN A 71 -14.03 0.90 -2.80
N LEU A 72 -13.40 1.21 -3.92
CA LEU A 72 -11.99 0.95 -4.14
C LEU A 72 -11.17 2.01 -3.40
N MET A 73 -10.17 1.54 -2.66
CA MET A 73 -9.27 2.35 -1.86
C MET A 73 -7.83 1.90 -2.08
N TRP A 74 -6.88 2.76 -1.75
CA TRP A 74 -5.46 2.53 -1.94
C TRP A 74 -4.64 2.93 -0.72
N PHE A 75 -3.57 2.20 -0.48
CA PHE A 75 -2.54 2.49 0.52
C PHE A 75 -1.19 1.98 0.01
N HIS A 76 -0.13 2.76 0.18
CA HIS A 76 1.20 2.43 -0.37
C HIS A 76 1.81 1.11 0.11
N ASN A 77 1.29 0.53 1.19
CA ASN A 77 1.70 -0.78 1.69
C ASN A 77 0.45 -1.63 1.99
N VAL A 78 -0.21 -2.12 0.95
CA VAL A 78 -1.42 -2.96 1.07
C VAL A 78 -1.14 -4.24 1.87
N GLY A 79 0.07 -4.79 1.77
CA GLY A 79 0.50 -5.94 2.59
C GLY A 79 0.39 -5.68 4.10
N ALA A 80 0.70 -4.47 4.57
CA ALA A 80 0.49 -4.09 5.96
C ALA A 80 -1.00 -4.02 6.34
N VAL A 81 -1.87 -3.59 5.42
CA VAL A 81 -3.32 -3.61 5.67
C VAL A 81 -3.83 -5.05 5.77
N ALA A 82 -3.41 -5.92 4.85
CA ALA A 82 -3.74 -7.35 4.88
C ALA A 82 -3.29 -8.02 6.19
N ALA A 83 -2.02 -7.81 6.60
CA ALA A 83 -1.49 -8.35 7.84
C ALA A 83 -2.24 -7.86 9.09
N ALA A 84 -2.70 -6.61 9.10
CA ALA A 84 -3.51 -6.08 10.19
C ALA A 84 -4.92 -6.70 10.21
N LEU A 85 -5.55 -6.90 9.05
CA LEU A 85 -6.87 -7.52 8.92
C LEU A 85 -6.84 -8.99 9.35
N ASP A 86 -5.79 -9.73 8.99
CA ASP A 86 -5.61 -11.13 9.42
C ASP A 86 -5.49 -11.27 10.95
N ALA A 87 -4.96 -10.24 11.60
CA ALA A 87 -4.81 -10.17 13.06
C ALA A 87 -5.96 -9.42 13.75
N ALA A 88 -7.02 -9.08 13.02
CA ALA A 88 -8.11 -8.28 13.57
C ALA A 88 -8.83 -9.05 14.68
N VAL A 89 -9.01 -8.40 15.84
CA VAL A 89 -9.71 -9.00 16.99
C VAL A 89 -11.18 -8.60 17.08
N ASP A 90 -11.59 -7.65 16.25
CA ASP A 90 -12.95 -7.12 16.15
C ASP A 90 -13.16 -6.50 14.76
N THR A 91 -14.38 -6.03 14.50
CA THR A 91 -14.80 -5.45 13.23
C THR A 91 -13.97 -4.20 12.89
N PRO A 92 -13.36 -4.11 11.70
CA PRO A 92 -12.70 -2.90 11.26
C PRO A 92 -13.68 -1.72 11.17
N GLN A 93 -13.18 -0.53 11.46
CA GLN A 93 -14.00 0.68 11.52
C GLN A 93 -13.46 1.78 10.63
N TRP A 94 -14.36 2.54 10.02
CA TRP A 94 -14.05 3.60 9.08
C TRP A 94 -14.42 4.97 9.64
N CYS A 95 -13.48 5.90 9.54
CA CYS A 95 -13.73 7.32 9.78
C CYS A 95 -13.75 8.08 8.45
N GLN A 96 -14.96 8.40 7.97
CA GLN A 96 -15.15 9.12 6.70
C GLN A 96 -14.45 10.47 6.66
N ARG A 97 -14.54 11.26 7.74
CA ARG A 97 -13.98 12.63 7.81
C ARG A 97 -12.47 12.64 7.58
N TYR A 98 -11.78 11.64 8.12
CA TYR A 98 -10.33 11.56 8.05
C TYR A 98 -9.87 10.49 7.08
N SER A 99 -10.74 9.86 6.29
CA SER A 99 -10.38 8.77 5.37
C SER A 99 -9.48 7.70 6.01
N THR A 100 -9.76 7.37 7.27
CA THR A 100 -8.92 6.46 8.06
C THR A 100 -9.66 5.18 8.35
N LEU A 101 -9.02 4.06 8.03
CA LEU A 101 -9.39 2.74 8.50
C LEU A 101 -8.71 2.46 9.83
N MET A 102 -9.48 2.00 10.81
CA MET A 102 -8.99 1.46 12.07
C MET A 102 -9.23 -0.05 12.09
N VAL A 103 -8.18 -0.81 12.38
CA VAL A 103 -8.21 -2.27 12.48
C VAL A 103 -7.86 -2.66 13.92
N PRO A 104 -8.86 -3.07 14.74
CA PRO A 104 -8.64 -3.50 16.11
C PRO A 104 -7.66 -4.67 16.17
N GLY A 105 -6.60 -4.58 16.99
CA GLY A 105 -5.56 -5.62 17.09
C GLY A 105 -4.43 -5.52 16.05
N GLY A 106 -4.60 -4.73 14.99
CA GLY A 106 -3.60 -4.58 13.92
C GLY A 106 -2.18 -4.18 14.39
N PHE A 107 -2.06 -3.36 15.45
CA PHE A 107 -0.75 -3.01 16.03
C PHE A 107 0.08 -4.22 16.51
N GLY A 108 -0.58 -5.30 16.93
CA GLY A 108 0.08 -6.54 17.36
C GLY A 108 0.64 -7.38 16.21
N SER A 109 0.22 -7.12 14.98
CA SER A 109 0.64 -7.83 13.77
C SER A 109 1.97 -7.30 13.20
N ASP A 110 2.40 -7.90 12.10
CA ASP A 110 3.54 -7.43 11.30
C ASP A 110 3.31 -6.05 10.67
N ALA A 111 2.05 -5.58 10.59
CA ALA A 111 1.74 -4.23 10.16
C ALA A 111 2.25 -3.15 11.13
N ARG A 112 2.37 -3.49 12.43
CA ARG A 112 2.74 -2.56 13.52
C ARG A 112 1.92 -1.27 13.56
N SER A 113 0.70 -1.30 13.01
CA SER A 113 -0.26 -0.20 13.01
C SER A 113 -1.68 -0.74 13.08
N SER A 114 -2.54 -0.02 13.80
CA SER A 114 -3.99 -0.21 13.75
C SER A 114 -4.69 0.84 12.91
N PHE A 115 -3.99 1.86 12.39
CA PHE A 115 -4.60 2.96 11.65
C PHE A 115 -3.96 3.10 10.27
N PHE A 116 -4.80 3.23 9.24
CA PHE A 116 -4.39 3.31 7.84
C PHE A 116 -5.11 4.47 7.15
N TYR A 117 -4.35 5.42 6.62
CA TYR A 117 -4.90 6.54 5.88
C TYR A 117 -5.15 6.09 4.44
N LEU A 118 -6.41 5.88 4.05
CA LEU A 118 -6.73 5.31 2.74
C LEU A 118 -7.05 6.41 1.73
N ALA A 119 -6.46 6.33 0.54
CA ALA A 119 -6.79 7.19 -0.60
C ALA A 119 -7.87 6.54 -1.46
N ARG A 120 -8.67 7.37 -2.13
CA ARG A 120 -9.39 6.91 -3.32
C ARG A 120 -8.43 6.83 -4.51
N PRO A 121 -8.62 5.91 -5.47
CA PRO A 121 -7.75 5.75 -6.64
C PRO A 121 -7.50 7.07 -7.39
N GLU A 122 -8.50 7.93 -7.52
CA GLU A 122 -8.39 9.21 -8.24
C GLU A 122 -7.59 10.29 -7.49
N ARG A 123 -7.24 10.02 -6.23
CA ARG A 123 -6.51 10.94 -5.34
C ARG A 123 -5.16 10.37 -4.88
N VAL A 124 -4.71 9.28 -5.48
CA VAL A 124 -3.41 8.67 -5.15
C VAL A 124 -2.31 9.66 -5.51
N LEU A 125 -1.43 9.88 -4.54
CA LEU A 125 -0.20 10.62 -4.73
C LEU A 125 0.98 9.64 -4.70
N PRO A 126 2.00 9.81 -5.55
CA PRO A 126 3.19 8.99 -5.48
C PRO A 126 3.90 9.24 -4.14
N CYS A 127 4.46 8.17 -3.56
CA CYS A 127 5.27 8.29 -2.35
C CYS A 127 6.44 9.24 -2.58
N ILE A 128 6.56 10.26 -1.73
CA ILE A 128 7.72 11.15 -1.72
C ILE A 128 8.80 10.45 -0.88
N GLY A 129 9.75 9.81 -1.54
CA GLY A 129 10.83 9.02 -0.94
C GLY A 129 11.77 8.50 -2.03
N SER A 130 13.09 8.52 -1.78
CA SER A 130 14.13 8.46 -2.82
C SER A 130 13.95 7.27 -3.78
N PRO A 131 14.11 7.46 -5.11
CA PRO A 131 14.43 6.33 -5.97
C PRO A 131 15.69 5.68 -5.40
N VAL A 132 15.65 4.37 -5.20
CA VAL A 132 16.83 3.58 -4.84
C VAL A 132 17.92 3.91 -5.85
N ARG A 133 19.10 4.31 -5.35
CA ARG A 133 20.29 4.52 -6.19
C ARG A 133 20.44 3.28 -7.07
N ALA A 134 20.49 3.46 -8.39
CA ALA A 134 20.82 2.37 -9.29
C ALA A 134 22.08 1.66 -8.77
N PRO A 135 22.16 0.32 -8.80
CA PRO A 135 23.37 -0.38 -8.45
C PRO A 135 24.52 0.24 -9.26
N GLU A 136 25.60 0.62 -8.58
CA GLU A 136 26.83 1.11 -9.20
C GLU A 136 27.38 -0.01 -10.07
N THR A 137 26.94 -0.09 -11.32
CA THR A 137 27.51 -0.98 -12.32
C THR A 137 28.93 -0.51 -12.60
N GLU A 138 29.86 -1.34 -12.13
CA GLU A 138 31.17 -1.58 -12.73
C GLU A 138 32.15 -0.39 -12.71
N ARG A 139 32.80 -0.19 -11.56
CA ARG A 139 34.24 0.14 -11.62
C ARG A 139 34.97 -1.11 -12.10
N ILE A 140 35.29 -1.15 -13.39
CA ILE A 140 36.31 -2.05 -13.92
C ILE A 140 37.64 -1.52 -13.38
N ASP A 141 38.23 -2.24 -12.42
CA ASP A 141 39.61 -2.05 -12.02
C ASP A 141 40.49 -2.39 -13.24
N GLY A 142 40.95 -1.34 -13.91
CA GLY A 142 41.96 -1.45 -14.95
C GLY A 142 43.31 -1.82 -14.34
N GLN A 143 43.72 -3.07 -14.54
CA GLN A 143 45.12 -3.47 -14.47
C GLN A 143 45.94 -2.65 -15.49
N ALA A 144 47.02 -2.03 -15.02
CA ALA A 144 48.26 -1.83 -15.76
C ALA A 144 49.41 -1.66 -14.76
#